data_AF-A0A6A6MUU7-F1
#
_entry.id   AF-A0A6A6MUU7-F1
#
_cell.length_a   1.000
_cell.length_b   1.000
_cell.length_c   1.000
_cell.angle_alpha   90.00
_cell.angle_beta   90.00
_cell.angle_gamma   90.00
#
_symmetry.space_group_name_H-M   'P 1'
#
loop_
_entity.id
_entity.type
_entity.pdbx_description
1 polymer ?
#
loop_
_entity_poly.entity_id
_entity_poly.type
_entity_poly.pdbx_seq_one_letter_code
_entity_poly.pdbx_strand_id
1 'polypeptide(L)'
;MQKWLPSEHDLTHRFQSDVQVIDEQVLRSVCSNAFQKWADVTKFTFQEAPAGSPANIIIGFYRGTHNDNNPVDGRGNTLAHAFPPRDRRFHYDADESCPSTNEVDLESVAIHEIGHLLGLGHSQDQNAIIKT
;
A
#
# COMPACT_ATOMS: atom_id res chain seq x y z
N MET A 1 -8.06 16.96 2.57
CA MET A 1 -7.71 15.61 2.06
C MET A 1 -8.94 15.01 1.40
N GLN A 2 -8.72 14.27 0.31
CA GLN A 2 -9.77 13.51 -0.37
C GLN A 2 -10.27 12.38 0.54
N LYS A 3 -11.54 12.00 0.40
CA LYS A 3 -12.18 10.96 1.21
C LYS A 3 -12.94 10.00 0.30
N TRP A 4 -13.07 8.76 0.74
CA TRP A 4 -14.06 7.81 0.21
C TRP A 4 -15.47 8.37 0.37
N LEU A 5 -16.39 7.99 -0.52
CA LEU A 5 -17.80 8.32 -0.33
C LEU A 5 -18.32 7.65 0.95
N PRO A 6 -19.31 8.24 1.65
CA PRO A 6 -19.84 7.65 2.89
C PRO A 6 -20.29 6.19 2.76
N SER A 7 -20.78 5.81 1.57
CA SER A 7 -21.23 4.48 1.17
C SER A 7 -20.12 3.55 0.66
N GLU A 8 -18.92 4.06 0.43
CA GLU A 8 -17.76 3.25 0.03
C GLU A 8 -16.94 2.93 1.28
N HIS A 9 -17.26 1.81 1.91
CA HIS A 9 -16.50 1.28 3.04
C HIS A 9 -16.10 -0.19 2.87
N ASP A 10 -16.72 -0.92 1.96
CA ASP A 10 -16.36 -2.28 1.62
C ASP A 10 -15.41 -2.27 0.42
N LEU A 11 -14.11 -2.25 0.72
CA LEU A 11 -13.07 -2.04 -0.26
C LEU A 11 -12.48 -3.38 -0.72
N THR A 12 -12.40 -3.55 -2.02
CA THR A 12 -11.71 -4.69 -2.64
C THR A 12 -10.30 -4.30 -3.05
N HIS A 13 -9.34 -5.21 -2.93
CA HIS A 13 -7.98 -5.01 -3.39
C HIS A 13 -7.51 -6.15 -4.28
N ARG A 14 -6.50 -5.90 -5.12
CA ARG A 14 -5.81 -6.96 -5.87
C ARG A 14 -4.32 -6.66 -5.96
N PHE A 15 -3.54 -7.71 -6.17
CA PHE A 15 -2.10 -7.61 -6.36
C PHE A 15 -1.75 -7.59 -7.84
N GLN A 16 -0.95 -6.63 -8.25
CA GLN A 16 -0.47 -6.46 -9.63
C GLN A 16 0.93 -5.85 -9.58
N SER A 17 1.96 -6.69 -9.57
CA SER A 17 3.36 -6.24 -9.55
C SER A 17 3.95 -6.27 -10.95
N ASP A 18 4.75 -5.26 -11.30
CA ASP A 18 5.57 -5.26 -12.51
C ASP A 18 6.86 -6.07 -12.31
N VAL A 19 7.34 -6.13 -11.05
CA VAL A 19 8.54 -6.87 -10.65
C VAL A 19 8.19 -7.82 -9.51
N GLN A 20 8.51 -9.10 -9.66
CA GLN A 20 8.39 -10.05 -8.55
C GLN A 20 9.62 -9.94 -7.64
N VAL A 21 9.42 -9.36 -6.45
CA VAL A 21 10.49 -9.15 -5.45
C VAL A 21 10.43 -10.17 -4.32
N ILE A 22 9.22 -10.50 -3.89
CA ILE A 22 8.92 -11.52 -2.89
C ILE A 22 7.86 -12.48 -3.41
N ASP A 23 7.67 -13.60 -2.71
CA ASP A 23 6.56 -14.49 -2.96
C ASP A 23 5.21 -13.77 -2.76
N GLU A 24 4.27 -13.97 -3.69
CA GLU A 24 2.99 -13.28 -3.68
C GLU A 24 2.14 -13.63 -2.45
N GLN A 25 2.30 -14.84 -1.89
CA GLN A 25 1.65 -15.24 -0.64
C GLN A 25 2.20 -14.47 0.57
N VAL A 26 3.50 -14.13 0.54
CA VAL A 26 4.10 -13.27 1.57
C VAL A 26 3.52 -11.86 1.47
N LEU A 27 3.47 -11.30 0.25
CA LEU A 27 2.84 -9.99 0.03
C LEU A 27 1.38 -9.95 0.48
N ARG A 28 0.60 -10.99 0.14
CA ARG A 28 -0.79 -11.16 0.62
C ARG A 28 -0.88 -11.13 2.13
N SER A 29 -0.02 -11.88 2.82
CA SER A 29 -0.03 -11.99 4.28
C SER A 29 0.29 -10.64 4.93
N VAL A 30 1.31 -9.94 4.44
CA VAL A 30 1.71 -8.60 4.89
C VAL A 30 0.55 -7.60 4.74
N CYS A 31 -0.02 -7.51 3.54
CA CYS A 31 -1.11 -6.57 3.28
C CYS A 31 -2.38 -6.93 4.03
N SER A 32 -2.70 -8.22 4.21
CA SER A 32 -3.85 -8.67 5.00
C SER A 32 -3.74 -8.23 6.46
N ASN A 33 -2.55 -8.36 7.08
CA ASN A 33 -2.32 -7.90 8.45
C ASN A 33 -2.49 -6.38 8.57
N ALA A 34 -1.94 -5.63 7.62
CA ALA A 34 -2.04 -4.18 7.60
C ALA A 34 -3.49 -3.70 7.40
N PHE A 35 -4.24 -4.32 6.50
CA PHE A 35 -5.67 -4.06 6.33
C PHE A 35 -6.47 -4.39 7.59
N GLN A 36 -6.16 -5.50 8.27
CA GLN A 36 -6.85 -5.87 9.50
C GLN A 36 -6.67 -4.80 10.58
N LYS A 37 -5.44 -4.28 10.77
CA LYS A 37 -5.17 -3.19 11.72
C LYS A 37 -6.02 -1.95 11.46
N TRP A 38 -6.27 -1.61 10.20
CA TRP A 38 -7.18 -0.51 9.84
C TRP A 38 -8.66 -0.87 10.01
N ALA A 39 -9.05 -2.11 9.71
CA ALA A 39 -10.43 -2.58 9.90
C ALA A 39 -10.82 -2.58 11.39
N ASP A 40 -9.88 -2.90 12.29
CA ASP A 40 -10.11 -2.94 13.74
C ASP A 40 -10.48 -1.56 14.34
N VAL A 41 -10.05 -0.47 13.70
CA VAL A 41 -10.19 0.90 14.24
C VAL A 41 -11.00 1.83 13.34
N THR A 42 -11.59 1.30 12.26
CA THR A 42 -12.41 2.08 11.32
C THR A 42 -13.69 1.32 10.95
N LYS A 43 -14.49 1.90 10.05
CA LYS A 43 -15.66 1.21 9.45
C LYS A 43 -15.32 0.47 8.15
N PHE A 44 -14.07 0.54 7.69
CA PHE A 44 -13.69 -0.05 6.41
C PHE A 44 -13.56 -1.56 6.55
N THR A 45 -14.00 -2.28 5.53
CA THR A 45 -13.73 -3.71 5.36
C THR A 45 -12.89 -3.91 4.12
N PHE A 46 -12.06 -4.95 4.11
CA PHE A 46 -11.12 -5.22 3.04
C PHE A 46 -11.22 -6.67 2.60
N GLN A 47 -11.32 -6.91 1.30
CA GLN A 47 -11.32 -8.26 0.72
C GLN A 47 -10.47 -8.32 -0.55
N GLU A 48 -9.71 -9.40 -0.73
CA GLU A 48 -9.03 -9.63 -2.01
C GLU A 48 -10.09 -9.94 -3.08
N ALA A 49 -10.04 -9.24 -4.21
CA ALA A 49 -10.93 -9.48 -5.33
C ALA A 49 -10.57 -10.82 -6.00
N PRO A 50 -11.56 -11.58 -6.50
CA PRO A 50 -11.29 -12.79 -7.27
C PRO A 50 -10.37 -12.49 -8.47
N ALA A 51 -9.51 -13.44 -8.82
CA ALA A 51 -8.59 -13.30 -9.94
C ALA A 51 -9.31 -12.83 -11.22
N GLY A 52 -8.76 -11.79 -11.87
CA GLY A 52 -9.34 -11.17 -13.08
C GLY A 52 -10.50 -10.20 -12.84
N SER A 53 -10.99 -10.05 -11.60
CA SER A 53 -12.03 -9.09 -11.26
C SER A 53 -11.47 -7.67 -11.08
N PRO A 54 -12.28 -6.62 -11.31
CA PRO A 54 -11.93 -5.28 -10.88
C PRO A 54 -11.82 -5.22 -9.36
N ALA A 55 -10.94 -4.35 -8.87
CA ALA A 55 -10.78 -4.07 -7.44
C ALA A 55 -10.78 -2.56 -7.24
N ASN A 56 -11.14 -2.09 -6.03
CA ASN A 56 -11.03 -0.69 -5.69
C ASN A 56 -9.56 -0.27 -5.61
N ILE A 57 -8.74 -1.06 -4.92
CA ILE A 57 -7.33 -0.78 -4.62
C ILE A 57 -6.42 -1.70 -5.43
N ILE A 58 -5.33 -1.17 -5.98
CA ILE A 58 -4.30 -1.95 -6.68
C ILE A 58 -2.99 -1.80 -5.91
N ILE A 59 -2.37 -2.94 -5.58
CA ILE A 59 -1.13 -3.01 -4.80
C ILE A 59 -0.07 -3.78 -5.59
N GLY A 60 1.17 -3.31 -5.62
CA GLY A 60 2.25 -4.07 -6.25
C GLY A 60 3.63 -3.46 -6.09
N PHE A 61 4.64 -4.21 -6.53
CA PHE A 61 6.02 -3.74 -6.65
C PHE A 61 6.29 -3.18 -8.04
N TYR A 62 6.91 -2.00 -8.08
CA TYR A 62 7.24 -1.27 -9.29
C TYR A 62 8.69 -0.78 -9.24
N ARG A 63 9.29 -0.52 -10.40
CA ARG A 63 10.67 -0.03 -10.52
C ARG A 63 10.72 1.16 -11.47
N GLY A 64 11.39 2.24 -11.07
CA GLY A 64 11.55 3.44 -11.89
C GLY A 64 10.21 4.01 -12.34
N THR A 65 10.11 4.41 -13.62
CA THR A 65 8.87 4.94 -14.20
C THR A 65 7.83 3.85 -14.45
N HIS A 66 6.64 4.00 -13.86
CA HIS A 66 5.55 3.02 -13.93
C HIS A 66 4.17 3.67 -14.17
N ASN A 67 4.10 4.55 -15.17
CA ASN A 67 2.85 5.09 -15.73
C ASN A 67 1.94 5.88 -14.77
N ASP A 68 2.50 6.45 -13.69
CA ASP A 68 1.77 7.25 -12.72
C ASP A 68 2.37 8.65 -12.48
N ASN A 69 3.40 9.02 -13.26
CA ASN A 69 4.21 10.24 -13.13
C ASN A 69 4.91 10.42 -11.77
N ASN A 70 4.98 9.38 -10.94
CA ASN A 70 5.66 9.35 -9.65
C ASN A 70 6.65 8.17 -9.64
N PRO A 71 7.75 8.24 -10.42
CA PRO A 71 8.71 7.14 -10.47
C PRO A 71 9.30 6.89 -9.09
N VAL A 72 9.43 5.61 -8.71
CA VAL A 72 10.23 5.23 -7.55
C VAL A 72 11.72 5.41 -7.86
N ASP A 73 12.52 5.75 -6.86
CA ASP A 73 13.85 6.31 -7.03
C ASP A 73 15.02 5.34 -6.79
N GLY A 74 14.72 4.09 -6.44
CA GLY A 74 15.72 3.08 -6.16
C GLY A 74 16.17 3.12 -4.71
N ARG A 75 17.17 2.32 -4.36
CA ARG A 75 17.61 2.10 -2.98
C ARG A 75 17.95 3.38 -2.19
N GLY A 76 17.47 3.41 -0.94
CA GLY A 76 17.90 4.31 0.12
C GLY A 76 17.01 5.53 0.36
N ASN A 77 15.87 5.63 -0.31
CA ASN A 77 14.98 6.78 -0.26
C ASN A 77 13.51 6.35 -0.09
N THR A 78 12.74 6.26 -1.18
CA THR A 78 11.28 6.07 -1.13
C THR A 78 10.92 4.60 -1.09
N LEU A 79 10.51 4.11 0.09
CA LEU A 79 10.12 2.70 0.26
C LEU A 79 8.86 2.32 -0.52
N ALA A 80 7.92 3.26 -0.61
CA ALA A 80 6.64 3.09 -1.28
C ALA A 80 5.94 4.45 -1.44
N HIS A 81 4.87 4.47 -2.23
CA HIS A 81 3.87 5.53 -2.19
C HIS A 81 2.46 5.00 -2.43
N ALA A 82 1.49 5.65 -1.81
CA ALA A 82 0.09 5.46 -2.09
C ALA A 82 -0.61 6.78 -2.43
N PHE A 83 -1.66 6.63 -3.22
CA PHE A 83 -2.45 7.75 -3.66
C PHE A 83 -3.72 7.93 -2.80
N PRO A 84 -4.28 9.15 -2.75
CA PRO A 84 -5.54 9.39 -2.05
C PRO A 84 -6.74 8.56 -2.60
N PRO A 85 -7.87 8.50 -1.86
CA PRO A 85 -9.00 7.60 -2.11
C PRO A 85 -9.61 7.50 -3.52
N ARG A 86 -9.41 8.46 -4.42
CA ARG A 86 -9.94 8.38 -5.81
C ARG A 86 -8.99 7.73 -6.80
N ASP A 87 -7.69 7.70 -6.50
CA ASP A 87 -6.69 7.09 -7.37
C ASP A 87 -6.44 5.62 -6.97
N ARG A 88 -6.42 5.33 -5.67
CA ARG A 88 -6.55 3.97 -5.09
C ARG A 88 -5.38 3.03 -5.40
N ARG A 89 -4.22 3.56 -5.75
CA ARG A 89 -3.00 2.77 -6.00
C ARG A 89 -2.03 2.85 -4.83
N PHE A 90 -1.32 1.76 -4.59
CA PHE A 90 -0.22 1.63 -3.64
C PHE A 90 0.91 0.86 -4.31
N HIS A 91 2.03 1.54 -4.51
CA HIS A 91 3.22 1.00 -5.13
C HIS A 91 4.36 0.89 -4.11
N TYR A 92 4.93 -0.30 -3.96
CA TYR A 92 6.22 -0.48 -3.31
C TYR A 92 7.35 -0.21 -4.31
N ASP A 93 8.46 0.34 -3.83
CA ASP A 93 9.71 0.34 -4.60
C ASP A 93 10.34 -1.06 -4.57
N ALA A 94 10.45 -1.66 -5.75
CA ALA A 94 11.04 -2.98 -5.95
C ALA A 94 12.55 -3.03 -5.64
N ASP A 95 13.23 -1.90 -5.62
CA ASP A 95 14.68 -1.83 -5.39
C ASP A 95 15.06 -1.72 -3.90
N GLU A 96 14.13 -1.26 -3.06
CA GLU A 96 14.29 -1.12 -1.61
C GLU A 96 14.15 -2.45 -0.87
N SER A 97 13.35 -3.35 -1.44
CA SER A 97 13.01 -4.62 -0.81
C SER A 97 14.00 -5.69 -1.23
N CYS A 98 15.21 -5.71 -0.63
CA CYS A 98 16.08 -6.87 -0.78
C CYS A 98 15.72 -7.93 0.28
N PRO A 99 15.12 -9.09 -0.07
CA PRO A 99 14.77 -10.13 0.90
C PRO A 99 15.97 -10.78 1.60
N SER A 100 17.21 -10.44 1.22
CA SER A 100 18.43 -11.00 1.81
C SER A 100 18.95 -10.24 3.05
N THR A 101 18.39 -9.07 3.41
CA THR A 101 19.03 -8.17 4.39
C THR A 101 18.17 -7.74 5.60
N ASN A 102 16.91 -8.17 5.76
CA ASN A 102 16.04 -7.73 6.87
C ASN A 102 15.89 -6.18 6.98
N GLU A 103 16.15 -5.42 5.91
CA GLU A 103 16.29 -3.96 6.00
C GLU A 103 14.95 -3.21 6.02
N VAL A 104 13.87 -3.75 5.44
CA VAL A 104 12.57 -3.06 5.34
C VAL A 104 11.45 -3.91 5.94
N ASP A 105 10.76 -3.36 6.95
CA ASP A 105 9.52 -3.92 7.47
C ASP A 105 8.34 -3.55 6.55
N LEU A 106 8.05 -4.44 5.59
CA LEU A 106 6.98 -4.26 4.62
C LEU A 106 5.61 -4.07 5.27
N GLU A 107 5.37 -4.65 6.45
CA GLU A 107 4.07 -4.49 7.12
C GLU A 107 3.92 -3.07 7.66
N SER A 108 4.97 -2.51 8.28
CA SER A 108 4.95 -1.11 8.71
C SER A 108 4.75 -0.14 7.55
N VAL A 109 5.42 -0.39 6.40
CA VAL A 109 5.20 0.38 5.17
C VAL A 109 3.75 0.22 4.68
N ALA A 110 3.21 -1.00 4.65
CA ALA A 110 1.83 -1.26 4.26
C ALA A 110 0.83 -0.49 5.12
N ILE A 111 1.00 -0.50 6.45
CA ILE A 111 0.09 0.21 7.35
C ILE A 111 0.16 1.72 7.06
N HIS A 112 1.35 2.25 6.81
CA HIS A 112 1.54 3.65 6.43
C HIS A 112 0.77 4.01 5.15
N GLU A 113 1.07 3.31 4.06
CA GLU A 113 0.52 3.62 2.75
C GLU A 113 -1.00 3.38 2.68
N ILE A 114 -1.53 2.38 3.39
CA ILE A 114 -2.97 2.18 3.51
C ILE A 114 -3.64 3.37 4.25
N GLY A 115 -2.95 4.01 5.20
CA GLY A 115 -3.45 5.25 5.79
C GLY A 115 -3.72 6.35 4.75
N HIS A 116 -2.82 6.49 3.76
CA HIS A 116 -3.03 7.41 2.64
C HIS A 116 -4.20 6.99 1.74
N LEU A 117 -4.34 5.68 1.45
CA LEU A 117 -5.50 5.15 0.73
C LEU A 117 -6.82 5.45 1.46
N LEU A 118 -6.81 5.53 2.79
CA LEU A 118 -7.97 5.89 3.62
C LEU A 118 -8.17 7.41 3.79
N GLY A 119 -7.28 8.22 3.23
CA GLY A 119 -7.38 9.68 3.22
C GLY A 119 -6.69 10.38 4.38
N LEU A 120 -5.77 9.69 5.09
CA LEU A 120 -4.89 10.31 6.08
C LEU A 120 -3.68 10.94 5.39
N GLY A 121 -3.18 12.03 5.97
CA GLY A 121 -1.90 12.64 5.58
C GLY A 121 -0.88 12.49 6.69
N HIS A 122 0.35 12.93 6.42
CA HIS A 122 1.43 12.83 7.41
C HIS A 122 1.16 13.65 8.67
N SER A 123 1.58 13.07 9.79
CA SER A 123 1.67 13.65 11.11
C SER A 123 3.11 14.10 11.37
N GLN A 124 3.26 15.16 12.16
CA GLN A 124 4.57 15.62 12.65
C GLN A 124 5.02 14.86 13.91
N ASP A 125 4.12 14.08 14.54
CA ASP A 125 4.47 13.21 15.66
C ASP A 125 5.28 12.02 15.15
N GLN A 126 6.51 11.89 15.62
CA GLN A 126 7.44 10.83 15.26
C GLN A 126 7.00 9.44 15.76
N ASN A 127 6.05 9.38 16.69
CA ASN A 127 5.45 8.13 17.16
C ASN A 127 4.19 7.75 16.36
N ALA A 128 3.75 8.60 15.42
CA ALA A 128 2.63 8.26 14.56
C ALA A 128 3.04 7.24 13.50
N ILE A 129 2.08 6.40 13.11
CA ILE A 129 2.25 5.44 12.01
C ILE A 129 2.43 6.18 10.67
N ILE A 130 1.65 7.24 10.45
CA ILE A 130 1.72 8.09 9.24
C ILE A 130 2.62 9.29 9.51
N LYS A 131 3.89 9.08 9.87
CA LYS A 131 4.86 10.17 10.14
C LYS A 131 5.53 10.67 8.85
N THR A 132 6.01 11.91 8.82
CA THR A 132 6.85 12.40 7.71
C THR A 132 8.23 11.77 7.70
#